data_AF-Q0FIA0-F1
#
_entry.id   AF-Q0FIA0-F1
#
_cell.length_a   1.000
_cell.length_b   1.000
_cell.length_c   1.000
_cell.angle_alpha   90.00
_cell.angle_beta   90.00
_cell.angle_gamma   90.00
#
_symmetry.space_group_name_H-M   'P 1'
#
loop_
_entity.id
_entity.type
_entity.pdbx_description
1 polymer ?
#
loop_
_entity_poly.entity_id
_entity_poly.type
_entity_poly.pdbx_seq_one_letter_code
_entity_poly.pdbx_strand_id
1 'polypeptide(L)' 'MQVIAAEIWSDWLHAEFRRPEDVASFFGVRNSTAWNWWNATSRPTADKVMIAVLECSGFLDHLGTYVAADERRVA' A
#
# COMPACT_ATOMS: atom_id res chain seq x y z
N MET A 1 15.04 -0.83 -11.44
CA MET A 1 14.27 0.09 -10.58
C MET A 1 13.40 -0.74 -9.67
N GLN A 2 13.84 -0.98 -8.43
CA GLN A 2 13.00 -1.66 -7.45
C GLN A 2 12.25 -0.57 -6.68
N VAL A 3 11.11 -0.16 -7.22
CA VAL A 3 10.11 0.53 -6.41
C VAL A 3 9.82 -0.42 -5.25
N ILE A 4 10.09 -0.01 -4.01
CA ILE A 4 9.89 -0.89 -2.84
C ILE A 4 8.39 -0.92 -2.57
N ALA A 5 7.66 -1.70 -3.37
CA ALA A 5 6.20 -1.78 -3.37
C ALA A 5 5.64 -2.13 -1.99
N ALA A 6 6.42 -2.80 -1.15
CA ALA A 6 6.06 -3.08 0.24
C ALA A 6 6.10 -1.82 1.12
N GLU A 7 7.08 -0.94 0.94
CA GLU A 7 7.18 0.34 1.68
C GLU A 7 6.07 1.30 1.26
N ILE A 8 5.87 1.50 -0.05
CA ILE A 8 4.80 2.37 -0.57
C ILE A 8 3.43 1.93 -0.05
N TRP A 9 3.20 0.62 -0.05
CA TRP A 9 1.96 0.05 0.46
C TRP A 9 1.84 0.24 1.97
N SER A 10 2.91 -0.04 2.72
CA SER A 10 2.95 0.16 4.17
C SER A 10 2.65 1.61 4.55
N ASP A 11 3.29 2.58 3.89
CA ASP A 11 3.09 4.01 4.14
C ASP A 11 1.63 4.41 3.93
N TRP A 12 1.00 3.92 2.85
CA TRP A 12 -0.41 4.16 2.60
C TRP A 12 -1.29 3.54 3.69
N LEU A 13 -1.01 2.30 4.10
CA LEU A 13 -1.78 1.62 5.13
C LEU A 13 -1.74 2.38 6.48
N HIS A 14 -0.59 2.96 6.84
CA HIS A 14 -0.45 3.76 8.07
C HIS A 14 -1.21 5.09 7.98
N ALA A 15 -1.36 5.65 6.78
CA ALA A 15 -2.12 6.88 6.56
C ALA A 15 -3.64 6.63 6.58
N GLU A 16 -4.08 5.51 6.00
CA GLU A 16 -5.50 5.22 5.78
C GLU A 16 -6.16 4.47 6.96
N PHE A 17 -5.43 3.59 7.63
CA PHE A 17 -5.97 2.72 8.68
C PHE A 17 -5.35 3.02 10.05
N ARG A 18 -6.08 2.73 11.12
CA ARG A 18 -5.60 2.98 12.49
C ARG A 18 -4.66 1.88 13.00
N ARG A 19 -4.82 0.65 12.50
CA ARG A 19 -4.09 -0.54 12.96
C ARG A 19 -4.15 -1.68 11.94
N PRO A 20 -3.24 -2.67 12.00
CA PRO A 20 -3.21 -3.80 11.07
C PRO A 20 -4.49 -4.64 11.04
N GLU A 21 -5.22 -4.73 12.15
CA GLU A 21 -6.46 -5.52 12.20
C GLU A 21 -7.54 -4.92 11.29
N ASP A 22 -7.60 -3.59 11.19
CA ASP A 22 -8.56 -2.91 10.31
C ASP A 22 -8.21 -3.18 8.82
N VAL A 23 -6.92 -3.28 8.51
CA VAL A 23 -6.42 -3.72 7.18
C VAL A 23 -6.83 -5.16 6.89
N ALA A 24 -6.70 -6.06 7.86
CA ALA A 24 -7.09 -7.46 7.70
C ALA A 24 -8.59 -7.60 7.40
N SER A 25 -9.43 -6.86 8.13
CA SER A 25 -10.87 -6.81 7.92
C SER A 25 -11.23 -6.22 6.56
N PHE A 26 -10.66 -5.07 6.18
CA PHE A 26 -10.95 -4.39 4.92
C PHE A 26 -10.60 -5.25 3.71
N PHE A 27 -9.40 -5.83 3.68
CA PHE A 27 -8.94 -6.65 2.55
C PHE A 27 -9.40 -8.10 2.60
N GLY A 28 -10.07 -8.54 3.67
CA GLY A 28 -10.47 -9.94 3.85
C GLY A 28 -9.27 -10.89 3.85
N VAL A 29 -8.20 -10.55 4.56
CA VAL A 29 -6.96 -11.35 4.66
C VAL A 29 -6.69 -11.81 6.09
N ARG A 30 -5.74 -12.73 6.26
CA ARG A 30 -5.30 -13.15 7.60
C ARG A 30 -4.59 -12.01 8.33
N ASN A 31 -4.69 -11.98 9.66
CA ASN A 31 -4.02 -10.96 10.46
C ASN A 31 -2.50 -10.94 10.21
N SER A 32 -1.85 -12.11 10.07
CA SER A 32 -0.41 -12.16 9.74
C SER A 32 -0.06 -11.52 8.40
N THR A 33 -0.95 -11.58 7.40
CA THR A 33 -0.75 -10.91 6.12
C THR A 33 -0.83 -9.39 6.29
N ALA A 34 -1.82 -8.91 7.05
CA ALA A 34 -1.95 -7.49 7.34
C ALA A 34 -0.73 -6.95 8.10
N TRP A 35 -0.24 -7.68 9.11
CA TRP A 35 1.00 -7.33 9.82
C TRP A 35 2.24 -7.32 8.90
N ASN A 36 2.35 -8.26 7.97
CA ASN A 36 3.45 -8.27 7.00
C ASN A 36 3.38 -7.05 6.07
N TRP A 37 2.20 -6.65 5.64
CA TRP A 37 2.03 -5.44 4.82
C TRP A 37 2.29 -4.16 5.62
N TRP A 38 1.79 -4.10 6.86
CA TRP A 38 1.97 -2.97 7.77
C TRP A 38 3.43 -2.70 8.14
N ASN A 39 4.28 -3.73 8.10
CA ASN A 39 5.70 -3.61 8.41
C ASN A 39 6.59 -3.63 7.15
N ALA A 40 6.00 -3.45 5.96
CA ALA A 40 6.69 -3.54 4.68
C ALA A 40 7.46 -4.87 4.44
N THR A 41 7.13 -5.95 5.15
CA THR A 41 7.75 -7.28 4.99
C THR A 41 7.39 -7.92 3.65
N SER A 42 6.18 -7.66 3.16
CA SER A 42 5.74 -8.13 1.85
C SER A 42 4.82 -7.13 1.18
N ARG A 43 4.75 -7.21 -0.15
CA ARG A 43 3.85 -6.41 -0.96
C ARG A 43 2.48 -7.08 -1.10
N PRO A 44 1.41 -6.32 -1.38
CA PRO A 44 0.13 -6.88 -1.76
C PRO A 44 0.22 -7.56 -3.14
N THR A 45 -0.77 -8.41 -3.41
CA THR A 45 -1.08 -8.90 -4.76
C THR A 45 -1.91 -7.89 -5.53
N ALA A 46 -1.96 -8.02 -6.86
CA ALA A 46 -2.60 -7.03 -7.73
C ALA A 46 -4.11 -6.86 -7.47
N ASP A 47 -4.81 -7.94 -7.07
CA ASP A 47 -6.22 -7.88 -6.67
C ASP A 47 -6.43 -6.97 -5.46
N LYS A 48 -5.50 -6.95 -4.51
CA LYS A 48 -5.57 -6.10 -3.30
C LYS A 48 -5.29 -4.65 -3.62
N VAL A 49 -4.36 -4.40 -4.54
CA VAL A 49 -4.16 -3.06 -5.11
C VAL A 49 -5.45 -2.58 -5.81
N MET A 50 -6.13 -3.44 -6.57
CA MET A 50 -7.38 -3.08 -7.22
C MET A 50 -8.49 -2.74 -6.23
N ILE A 51 -8.60 -3.47 -5.12
CA ILE A 51 -9.54 -3.13 -4.03
C ILE A 51 -9.25 -1.72 -3.51
N ALA A 52 -7.99 -1.38 -3.20
CA ALA A 52 -7.64 -0.03 -2.75
C ALA A 52 -7.97 1.05 -3.79
N VAL A 53 -7.73 0.80 -5.07
CA VAL A 53 -8.09 1.75 -6.16
C VAL A 53 -9.60 2.00 -6.21
N LEU A 54 -10.42 0.96 -6.06
CA LEU A 54 -11.87 1.06 -6.20
C LEU A 54 -12.56 1.60 -4.95
N GLU A 55 -12.05 1.27 -3.77
CA GLU A 55 -12.71 1.54 -2.49
C GLU A 55 -12.10 2.74 -1.74
N CYS A 56 -10.88 3.18 -2.09
CA CYS A 56 -10.18 4.28 -1.41
C CYS A 56 -9.79 5.38 -2.42
N SER A 57 -10.59 6.44 -2.47
CA SER A 57 -10.41 7.55 -3.42
C SER A 57 -9.01 8.20 -3.42
N GLY A 58 -8.30 8.21 -2.30
CA GLY A 58 -6.95 8.79 -2.18
C GLY A 58 -5.80 7.86 -2.60
N PHE A 59 -6.07 6.60 -2.92
CA PHE A 59 -4.99 5.63 -3.16
C PHE A 59 -4.19 5.90 -4.44
N LEU A 60 -4.85 6.33 -5.53
CA LEU A 60 -4.15 6.67 -6.77
C LEU A 60 -3.28 7.92 -6.61
N ASP A 61 -3.73 8.90 -5.84
CA ASP A 61 -2.97 10.10 -5.52
C ASP A 61 -1.70 9.75 -4.73
N HIS A 62 -1.83 8.85 -3.73
CA HIS A 62 -0.69 8.32 -2.98
C HIS A 62 0.36 7.72 -3.91
N LEU A 63 -0.03 6.81 -4.81
CA LEU A 63 0.89 6.21 -5.78
C LEU A 63 1.56 7.26 -6.69
N GLY A 64 0.79 8.26 -7.13
CA GLY A 64 1.29 9.36 -7.97
C GLY A 64 2.46 10.12 -7.34
N THR A 65 2.47 10.29 -6.01
CA THR A 65 3.58 10.98 -5.32
C THR A 65 4.92 10.27 -5.46
N TYR A 66 4.94 8.93 -5.43
CA TYR A 66 6.16 8.14 -5.56
C TYR A 66 6.64 8.07 -7.00
N VAL A 67 5.72 7.98 -7.97
CA VAL A 67 6.06 8.03 -9.39
C VAL A 67 6.74 9.37 -9.73
N ALA A 68 6.16 10.49 -9.32
CA ALA A 68 6.74 11.81 -9.55
C ALA A 68 8.08 12.03 -8.81
N ALA A 69 8.28 11.40 -7.64
CA ALA A 69 9.55 11.43 -6.94
C ALA A 69 10.64 10.63 -7.67
N ASP A 70 10.28 9.51 -8.29
CA ASP A 70 11.19 8.67 -9.07
C ASP A 70 11.62 9.35 -10.37
N GLU A 71 10.69 9.94 -11.14
CA GLU A 71 10.99 10.68 -12.37
C GLU A 71 12.03 11.79 -12.13
N ARG A 72 11.93 12.51 -11.01
CA ARG A 72 12.90 13.55 -10.62
C ARG A 72 14.29 13.03 -10.27
N ARG A 73 14.44 11.76 -9.90
CA ARG A 73 15.76 11.16 -9.62
C ARG A 73 16.49 10.72 -10.89
N VAL A 74 15.75 10.51 -11.97
CA VAL A 74 16.28 10.03 -13.26
C VAL A 74 16.61 11.19 -14.21
N ALA A 75 16.02 12.37 -14.00
CA ALA A 75 16.29 13.61 -14.72
C ALA A 75 17.59 14.31 -14.24
#